data_AF-A0A831KFA2-F1
#
_entry.id   AF-A0A831KFA2-F1
#
_cell.length_a   1.000
_cell.length_b   1.000
_cell.length_c   1.000
_cell.angle_alpha   90.00
_cell.angle_beta   90.00
_cell.angle_gamma   90.00
#
_symmetry.space_group_name_H-M   'P 1'
#
loop_
_entity.id
_entity.type
_entity.pdbx_description
1 polymer ?
#
loop_
_entity_poly.entity_id
_entity_poly.type
_entity_poly.pdbx_seq_one_letter_code
_entity_poly.pdbx_strand_id
1 'polypeptide(L)' 'MKSKEDLLKEIEALREELQNRKDALPAHSIRPHQLMGIEELEEEIERKERLLQEIQKSE' A
#
# COMPACT_ATOMS: atom_id res chain seq x y z
N MET A 1 8.97 8.91 -16.32
CA MET A 1 7.60 8.46 -16.02
C MET A 1 7.73 7.01 -15.58
N LYS A 2 7.28 6.64 -14.37
CA LYS A 2 7.29 5.22 -13.96
C LYS A 2 6.38 4.45 -14.92
N SER A 3 6.80 3.26 -15.35
CA SER A 3 5.94 2.44 -16.20
C SER A 3 4.76 1.88 -15.41
N LYS A 4 3.72 1.44 -16.12
CA LYS A 4 2.60 0.68 -15.55
C LYS A 4 3.09 -0.54 -14.75
N GLU A 5 4.10 -1.23 -15.27
CA GLU A 5 4.71 -2.39 -14.63
C GLU A 5 5.45 -2.02 -13.34
N ASP A 6 6.14 -0.88 -13.31
CA ASP A 6 6.82 -0.39 -12.09
C ASP A 6 5.79 -0.06 -11.00
N LEU A 7 4.68 0.59 -11.37
CA LEU A 7 3.59 0.89 -10.43
C LEU A 7 2.93 -0.37 -9.87
N LEU A 8 2.72 -1.39 -10.71
CA LEU A 8 2.18 -2.68 -10.27
C LEU A 8 3.11 -3.36 -9.25
N LYS A 9 4.42 -3.40 -9.54
CA LYS A 9 5.41 -3.97 -8.62
C LYS A 9 5.47 -3.21 -7.30
N GLU A 10 5.39 -1.88 -7.34
CA GLU A 10 5.37 -1.06 -6.12
C GLU A 10 4.11 -1.31 -5.29
N ILE A 11 2.94 -1.41 -5.91
CA ILE A 11 1.68 -1.73 -5.23
C ILE A 11 1.77 -3.11 -4.59
N GLU A 12 2.30 -4.10 -5.30
CA GLU A 12 2.47 -5.46 -4.78
C GLU A 12 3.41 -5.50 -3.56
N ALA A 13 4.57 -4.85 -3.65
CA ALA A 13 5.51 -4.76 -2.53
C ALA A 13 4.91 -4.04 -1.31
N LEU A 14 4.13 -2.96 -1.52
CA LEU A 14 3.46 -2.26 -0.43
C LEU A 14 2.35 -3.10 0.21
N ARG A 15 1.61 -3.90 -0.57
CA ARG A 15 0.60 -4.82 -0.05
C ARG A 15 1.22 -5.94 0.77
N GLU A 16 2.38 -6.46 0.37
CA GLU A 16 3.14 -7.44 1.14
C GLU A 16 3.61 -6.84 2.48
N GLU A 17 4.18 -5.64 2.46
CA GLU A 17 4.59 -4.93 3.68
C GLU A 17 3.38 -4.66 4.60
N LEU A 18 2.25 -4.23 4.05
CA LEU A 18 1.01 -4.03 4.80
C LEU A 18 0.55 -5.31 5.50
N GLN A 19 0.57 -6.43 4.78
CA GLN A 19 0.19 -7.73 5.34
C GLN A 19 1.17 -8.16 6.45
N ASN A 20 2.47 -8.04 6.22
CA ASN A 20 3.50 -8.34 7.22
C ASN A 20 3.32 -7.51 8.49
N ARG A 21 2.98 -6.21 8.38
CA ARG A 21 2.70 -5.36 9.54
C ARG A 21 1.44 -5.78 10.27
N LYS A 22 0.37 -6.14 9.55
CA LYS A 22 -0.89 -6.63 10.14
C LYS A 22 -0.67 -7.95 10.88
N ASP A 23 0.12 -8.87 10.32
CA ASP A 23 0.43 -10.16 10.94
C ASP A 23 1.34 -10.01 12.17
N ALA A 24 2.18 -8.99 12.20
CA ALA A 24 3.01 -8.65 13.35
C ALA A 24 2.25 -7.94 14.49
N LEU A 25 0.98 -7.55 14.29
CA LEU A 25 0.21 -6.87 15.34
C LEU A 25 -0.15 -7.83 16.49
N PRO A 26 0.05 -7.41 17.75
CA PRO A 26 -0.42 -8.18 18.89
C PRO A 26 -1.96 -8.15 18.97
N ALA A 27 -2.60 -9.31 19.07
CA ALA A 27 -4.07 -9.47 19.06
C ALA A 27 -4.83 -8.64 20.11
N HIS A 28 -4.18 -8.24 21.21
CA HIS A 28 -4.81 -7.54 22.33
C HIS A 28 -4.11 -6.24 22.75
N SER A 29 -3.09 -5.78 22.02
CA SER A 29 -2.31 -4.59 22.45
C SER A 29 -1.80 -3.76 21.28
N ILE A 30 -2.70 -3.41 20.36
CA ILE A 30 -2.36 -2.55 19.23
C ILE A 30 -2.11 -1.12 19.75
N ARG A 31 -0.95 -0.56 19.42
CA ARG A 31 -0.55 0.79 19.80
C ARG A 31 -0.93 1.77 18.68
N PRO A 32 -1.27 3.04 19.00
CA PRO A 32 -1.65 4.03 17.99
C PRO A 32 -0.64 4.20 16.85
N HIS A 33 0.67 4.20 17.14
CA HIS A 33 1.70 4.32 16.11
C HIS A 33 1.73 3.12 15.13
N GLN A 34 1.31 1.93 15.58
CA GLN A 34 1.24 0.75 14.72
C GLN A 34 0.07 0.86 13.73
N LEU A 35 -1.07 1.42 14.17
CA LEU A 35 -2.19 1.73 13.30
C LEU A 35 -1.84 2.83 12.31
N MET A 36 -1.20 3.91 12.78
CA MET A 36 -0.81 5.03 11.94
C MET A 36 0.12 4.58 10.80
N GLY A 37 1.11 3.72 11.09
CA GLY A 37 1.98 3.16 10.05
C GLY A 37 1.29 2.17 9.09
N ILE A 38 0.14 1.63 9.45
CA ILE A 38 -0.72 0.81 8.57
C ILE A 38 -1.58 1.73 7.69
N GLU A 39 -2.21 2.75 8.28
CA GLU A 39 -3.01 3.75 7.58
C GLU A 39 -2.18 4.48 6.50
N GLU A 40 -0.95 4.89 6.82
CA GLU A 40 -0.03 5.52 5.86
C GLU A 40 0.29 4.62 4.65
N LEU A 41 0.44 3.31 4.88
CA LEU A 41 0.67 2.33 3.81
C LEU A 41 -0.58 2.14 2.95
N GLU A 42 -1.75 2.03 3.58
CA GLU A 42 -3.03 1.91 2.88
C GLU A 42 -3.29 3.13 1.99
N GLU A 43 -3.02 4.34 2.49
CA GLU A 43 -3.13 5.55 1.69
C GLU A 43 -2.15 5.61 0.52
N GLU A 44 -0.90 5.15 0.71
CA GLU A 44 0.09 5.11 -0.38
C GLU A 44 -0.29 4.10 -1.46
N ILE A 45 -0.82 2.94 -1.07
CA ILE A 45 -1.37 1.96 -2.01
C ILE A 45 -2.51 2.60 -2.81
N GLU A 46 -3.47 3.24 -2.14
CA GLU A 46 -4.61 3.88 -2.81
C GLU A 46 -4.15 4.97 -3.80
N ARG A 47 -3.17 5.80 -3.41
CA ARG A 47 -2.58 6.81 -4.30
C ARG A 47 -2.00 6.17 -5.57
N LYS A 48 -1.20 5.11 -5.43
CA LYS A 48 -0.59 4.43 -6.58
C LYS A 48 -1.62 3.71 -7.44
N GLU A 49 -2.64 3.11 -6.83
CA GLU A 49 -3.74 2.47 -7.56
C GLU A 49 -4.53 3.47 -8.40
N ARG A 50 -4.80 4.67 -7.86
CA ARG A 50 -5.43 5.76 -8.63
C ARG A 50 -4.57 6.17 -9.82
N LEU A 51 -3.26 6.37 -9.62
CA LEU A 51 -2.33 6.68 -10.71
C LEU A 51 -2.31 5.59 -11.78
N LEU A 52 -2.32 4.31 -11.37
CA LEU A 52 -2.38 3.18 -12.28
C LEU A 52 -3.67 3.19 -13.10
N GLN A 53 -4.81 3.46 -12.46
CA GLN A 53 -6.10 3.58 -13.15
C GLN A 53 -6.13 4.74 -14.14
N GLU A 54 -5.53 5.88 -13.80
CA GLU A 54 -5.42 7.03 -14.71
C GLU A 54 -4.59 6.69 -15.95
N ILE A 55 -3.47 5.97 -15.76
CA ILE A 55 -2.64 5.48 -16.87
C ILE A 55 -3.44 4.50 -17.74
N GLN A 56 -4.15 3.54 -17.12
CA GLN A 56 -4.96 2.56 -17.84
C GLN A 56 -6.14 3.16 -18.63
N LYS A 57 -6.74 4.26 -18.15
CA LYS A 57 -7.82 4.97 -18.86
C LYS A 57 -7.31 5.82 -20.02
N SER A 58 -6.02 6.12 -20.03
CA SER A 58 -5.38 6.95 -21.06
C SER A 58 -4.71 6.11 -22.17
N GLU A 59 -4.75 4.78 -22.05
CA GLU A 59 -4.37 3.78 -23.07
C GLU A 59 -5.58 3.39 -23.93
#